data_AF-A0A371X6D0-F1
#
_entry.id   AF-A0A371X6D0-F1
#
_cell.length_a   1.000
_cell.length_b   1.000
_cell.length_c   1.000
_cell.angle_alpha   90.00
_cell.angle_beta   90.00
_cell.angle_gamma   90.00
#
_symmetry.space_group_name_H-M   'P 1'
#
loop_
_entity.id
_entity.type
_entity.pdbx_description
1 polymer ?
#
loop_
_entity_poly.entity_id
_entity_poly.type
_entity_poly.pdbx_seq_one_letter_code
_entity_poly.pdbx_strand_id
1 'polypeptide(L)' 'MKHEKPTDEIIARALCRHAGNPEDIIHKGAPLWASYLPEAQAVLKSLEEHGFHLLGRTSKM' A
#
# COMPACT_ATOMS: atom_id res chain seq x y z
N MET A 1 5.78 14.45 -10.52
CA MET A 1 6.19 13.07 -10.17
C MET A 1 5.08 12.16 -10.67
N LYS A 2 5.40 11.17 -11.51
CA LYS A 2 4.37 10.34 -12.15
C LYS A 2 3.80 9.39 -11.08
N HIS A 3 2.56 9.64 -10.66
CA HIS A 3 1.84 8.75 -9.76
C HIS A 3 1.37 7.53 -10.55
N GLU A 4 2.28 6.58 -10.82
CA GLU A 4 1.87 5.17 -10.82
C GLU A 4 1.20 4.91 -9.47
N LYS A 5 0.10 4.13 -9.43
CA LYS A 5 -0.63 3.85 -8.18
C LYS A 5 0.37 3.61 -7.06
N PRO A 6 0.42 4.49 -6.06
CA PRO A 6 1.61 4.59 -5.26
C PRO A 6 1.71 3.31 -4.42
N THR A 7 2.92 2.78 -4.30
CA THR A 7 3.19 1.46 -3.73
C THR A 7 2.67 1.35 -2.29
N ASP A 8 2.57 2.49 -1.61
CA ASP A 8 1.92 2.68 -0.32
C ASP A 8 0.42 2.35 -0.34
N GLU A 9 -0.34 2.75 -1.36
CA GLU A 9 -1.77 2.39 -1.49
C GLU A 9 -1.96 0.88 -1.61
N ILE A 10 -1.10 0.20 -2.38
CA ILE A 10 -1.18 -1.26 -2.55
C ILE A 10 -0.94 -1.96 -1.20
N ILE A 11 0.08 -1.53 -0.47
CA ILE A 11 0.42 -2.09 0.84
C ILE A 11 -0.68 -1.74 1.86
N ALA A 12 -1.17 -0.50 1.87
CA ALA A 12 -2.21 -0.06 2.78
C ALA A 12 -3.53 -0.83 2.57
N ARG A 13 -3.93 -1.08 1.32
CA ARG A 13 -5.08 -1.96 1.00
C ARG A 13 -4.85 -3.41 1.44
N ALA A 14 -3.63 -3.93 1.29
CA ALA A 14 -3.28 -5.27 1.79
C ALA A 14 -3.35 -5.36 3.32
N LEU A 15 -2.85 -4.35 4.04
CA LEU A 15 -2.94 -4.25 5.50
C LEU A 15 -4.38 -4.13 5.98
N CYS A 16 -5.19 -3.31 5.29
CA CYS A 16 -6.62 -3.18 5.56
C CYS A 16 -7.34 -4.55 5.46
N ARG A 17 -7.12 -5.28 4.36
CA ARG A 17 -7.65 -6.64 4.18
C ARG A 17 -7.15 -7.62 5.24
N HIS A 18 -5.86 -7.56 5.59
CA HIS A 18 -5.28 -8.40 6.63
C HIS A 18 -5.91 -8.16 8.00
N ALA A 19 -6.26 -6.91 8.31
CA ALA A 19 -6.98 -6.52 9.52
C ALA A 19 -8.48 -6.91 9.51
N GLY A 20 -8.96 -7.60 8.46
CA GLY A 20 -10.36 -8.00 8.32
C GLY A 20 -11.29 -6.86 7.89
N ASN A 21 -10.74 -5.73 7.46
CA ASN A 21 -11.52 -4.58 7.04
C ASN A 21 -11.73 -4.60 5.52
N PRO A 22 -12.94 -4.29 5.03
CA PRO A 22 -13.18 -4.16 3.61
C PRO A 22 -12.39 -2.97 3.04
N GLU A 23 -11.68 -3.19 1.93
CA GLU A 23 -10.77 -2.17 1.37
C GLU A 23 -11.50 -0.99 0.73
N ASP A 24 -12.76 -1.12 0.35
CA ASP A 24 -13.50 -0.07 -0.38
C ASP A 24 -14.48 0.73 0.51
N ILE A 25 -14.43 0.59 1.84
CA ILE A 25 -15.30 1.37 2.72
C ILE A 25 -14.73 2.75 3.03
N ILE A 26 -15.62 3.74 3.11
CA ILE A 26 -15.32 5.08 3.59
C ILE A 26 -15.45 5.10 5.11
N HIS A 27 -14.39 5.50 5.80
CA HIS A 27 -14.36 5.74 7.24
C HIS A 27 -13.93 7.19 7.51
N LYS A 28 -14.76 7.94 8.24
CA LYS A 28 -14.50 9.36 8.60
C LYS A 28 -14.20 10.28 7.39
N GLY A 29 -14.88 10.05 6.26
CA GLY A 29 -14.74 10.87 5.05
C GLY A 29 -13.54 10.53 4.17
N ALA A 30 -12.74 9.51 4.53
CA ALA A 30 -11.65 8.99 3.72
C ALA A 30 -11.79 7.47 3.54
N PRO A 31 -11.16 6.85 2.53
CA PRO A 31 -11.10 5.40 2.46
C PRO A 31 -10.43 4.81 3.70
N LEU A 32 -10.96 3.73 4.25
CA LEU A 32 -10.42 3.13 5.47
C LEU A 32 -8.96 2.67 5.30
N TRP A 33 -8.58 2.20 4.10
CA TRP A 33 -7.18 1.85 3.82
C TRP A 33 -6.22 3.02 4.06
N ALA A 34 -6.65 4.28 3.93
CA ALA A 34 -5.78 5.44 4.14
C ALA A 34 -5.28 5.56 5.59
N SER A 35 -5.99 4.96 6.55
CA SER A 35 -5.56 4.89 7.95
C SER A 35 -4.34 3.97 8.15
N TYR A 36 -4.02 3.11 7.17
CA TYR A 36 -2.88 2.18 7.17
C TYR A 36 -1.67 2.70 6.39
N LEU A 37 -1.71 3.95 5.90
CA LEU A 37 -0.58 4.57 5.21
C LEU A 37 0.70 4.65 6.05
N PRO A 38 0.67 4.97 7.35
CA PRO A 38 1.88 4.98 8.19
C PRO A 38 2.59 3.63 8.23
N GLU A 39 1.83 2.54 8.37
CA GLU A 39 2.36 1.17 8.37
C GLU A 39 2.89 0.79 6.98
N ALA A 40 2.19 1.19 5.92
CA ALA A 40 2.65 0.98 4.55
C ALA A 40 4.01 1.68 4.28
N GLN A 41 4.17 2.90 4.78
CA GLN A 41 5.43 3.65 4.68
C GLN A 41 6.56 2.99 5.47
N ALA A 42 6.28 2.44 6.66
CA ALA A 42 7.28 1.71 7.45
C ALA A 42 7.79 0.45 6.71
N VAL A 43 6.89 -0.30 6.07
CA VAL A 43 7.25 -1.46 5.25
C VAL A 43 8.10 -1.03 4.05
N LEU A 44 7.68 0.02 3.33
CA LEU A 44 8.43 0.53 2.18
C LEU A 44 9.84 0.96 2.56
N LYS A 45 9.97 1.73 3.64
CA LYS A 45 11.28 2.15 4.16
C LYS A 45 12.15 0.95 4.51
N SER A 46 11.59 -0.07 5.17
CA SER A 46 12.33 -1.29 5.48
C SER A 46 12.80 -2.03 4.22
N LEU A 47 11.94 -2.14 3.20
CA LEU A 47 12.29 -2.75 1.92
C LEU A 47 13.42 -1.98 1.22
N GLU A 48 13.33 -0.66 1.17
CA GLU A 48 14.37 0.21 0.61
C GLU A 48 15.71 0.07 1.35
N GLU A 49 15.70 0.07 2.69
CA GLU A 49 16.89 -0.10 3.53
C GLU A 49 17.58 -1.45 3.29
N HIS A 50 16.81 -2.50 2.97
CA HIS A 50 17.34 -3.84 2.70
C HIS A 50 17.57 -4.12 1.21
N GLY A 51 17.48 -3.08 0.35
CA GLY A 51 17.78 -3.19 -1.07
C GLY A 51 16.71 -3.91 -1.90
N PHE A 52 15.51 -4.10 -1.37
CA PHE A 52 14.37 -4.61 -2.13
C PHE A 52 13.76 -3.49 -2.96
N HIS A 53 13.92 -3.58 -4.28
CA HIS A 53 13.19 -2.73 -5.20
C HIS A 53 11.91 -3.46 -5.62
N LEU A 54 10.74 -2.88 -5.34
CA LEU A 54 9.45 -3.38 -5.80
C LEU A 54 9.33 -3.14 -7.31
N LEU A 55 10.09 -3.90 -8.09
CA LEU A 55 10.02 -3.89 -9.55
C LEU A 55 8.62 -4.38 -9.95
N GLY A 56 7.91 -3.48 -10.65
CA GLY A 56 6.52 -3.64 -11.02
C GLY A 56 6.21 -5.00 -11.64
N ARG A 57 5.03 -5.50 -11.26
CA ARG A 57 4.35 -6.68 -11.82
C ARG A 57 4.74 -6.90 -13.28
N THR A 58 5.65 -7.85 -13.54
CA THR A 58 5.94 -8.26 -14.91
C THR A 58 4.68 -8.95 -15.43
N SER A 59 3.85 -8.19 -16.15
CA SER A 59 2.81 -8.75 -17.00
C SER A 59 3.54 -9.49 -18.11
N LYS A 60 3.85 -10.77 -17.87
CA LYS A 60 4.36 -11.67 -18.90
C LYS A 60 3.18 -11.99 -19.82
N MET A 61 3.08 -11.26 -20.93
CA MET A 61 2.37 -11.72 -22.14
C MET A 61 3.29 -12.65 -22.92
#